data_AF-A0A3A5RFS8-F1
#
_entry.id   AF-A0A3A5RFS8-F1
#
_cell.length_a   1.000
_cell.length_b   1.000
_cell.length_c   1.000
_cell.angle_alpha   90.00
_cell.angle_beta   90.00
_cell.angle_gamma   90.00
#
_symmetry.space_group_name_H-M   'P 1'
#
loop_
_entity.id
_entity.type
_entity.pdbx_description
1 polymer ?
#
loop_
_entity_poly.entity_id
_entity_poly.type
_entity_poly.pdbx_seq_one_letter_code
_entity_poly.pdbx_strand_id
1 'polypeptide(L)'
;MNNGRWQPDEDRYVRENVNKKTLEQMAEHLGRSALAVQLYMHRKHIVVGQTVKRNMVQEILRLKFRHPENFMPNRAFYQEVGINQMRWWDIFYGRKNINQEEYIALSKYFGITLEEAFAARQLCIFEEQ
;
A
#
# COMPACT_ATOMS: atom_id res chain seq x y z
N MET A 1 -28.46 6.82 -15.97
CA MET A 1 -27.65 7.25 -14.80
C MET A 1 -26.93 6.02 -14.27
N ASN A 2 -25.59 5.99 -14.30
CA ASN A 2 -24.84 4.88 -13.71
C ASN A 2 -25.15 4.84 -12.21
N ASN A 3 -25.58 3.69 -11.67
CA ASN A 3 -26.05 3.52 -10.28
C ASN A 3 -24.96 3.70 -9.20
N GLY A 4 -23.94 4.54 -9.43
CA GLY A 4 -22.80 4.76 -8.54
C GLY A 4 -21.86 3.55 -8.40
N ARG A 5 -22.26 2.37 -8.89
CA ARG A 5 -21.49 1.12 -8.83
C ARG A 5 -20.31 1.20 -9.81
N TRP A 6 -19.14 0.81 -9.34
CA TRP A 6 -17.92 0.69 -10.12
C TRP A 6 -17.83 -0.70 -10.73
N GLN A 7 -17.61 -0.77 -12.03
CA GLN A 7 -17.46 -2.02 -12.77
C GLN A 7 -16.03 -2.57 -12.65
N PRO A 8 -15.83 -3.90 -12.81
CA PRO A 8 -14.49 -4.49 -12.78
C PRO A 8 -13.52 -3.87 -13.79
N ASP A 9 -14.00 -3.51 -14.98
CA ASP A 9 -13.18 -2.87 -16.01
C ASP A 9 -12.74 -1.44 -15.60
N GLU A 10 -13.62 -0.70 -14.90
CA GLU A 10 -13.27 0.61 -14.34
C GLU A 10 -12.24 0.48 -13.22
N ASP A 11 -12.34 -0.54 -12.35
CA ASP A 11 -11.33 -0.81 -11.31
C ASP A 11 -9.96 -1.11 -11.93
N ARG A 12 -9.91 -1.99 -12.94
CA ARG A 12 -8.69 -2.33 -13.66
C ARG A 12 -8.07 -1.09 -14.29
N TYR A 13 -8.88 -0.27 -14.97
CA TYR A 13 -8.41 0.96 -15.60
C TYR A 13 -7.78 1.93 -14.59
N VAL A 14 -8.44 2.17 -13.44
CA VAL A 14 -7.90 3.05 -12.39
C VAL A 14 -6.56 2.53 -11.88
N ARG A 15 -6.45 1.23 -11.58
CA ARG A 15 -5.20 0.62 -11.09
C ARG A 15 -4.05 0.75 -12.08
N GLU A 16 -4.31 0.58 -13.37
CA GLU A 16 -3.29 0.65 -14.41
C GLU A 16 -2.81 2.08 -14.71
N ASN A 17 -3.64 3.09 -14.42
CA ASN A 17 -3.44 4.48 -14.83
C ASN A 17 -3.18 5.46 -13.68
N VAL A 18 -3.34 5.05 -12.42
CA VAL A 18 -3.17 5.93 -11.24
C VAL A 18 -1.83 6.66 -11.17
N ASN A 19 -0.77 6.09 -11.75
CA ASN A 19 0.57 6.67 -11.79
C ASN A 19 0.97 7.23 -13.18
N LYS A 20 0.07 7.15 -14.16
CA LYS A 20 0.33 7.54 -15.57
C LYS A 20 -0.50 8.72 -16.03
N LYS A 21 -1.67 8.92 -15.42
CA LYS A 21 -2.66 9.94 -15.80
C LYS A 21 -3.07 10.77 -14.60
N THR A 22 -3.48 12.01 -14.84
CA THR A 22 -4.08 12.85 -13.80
C THR A 22 -5.50 12.37 -13.46
N LEU A 23 -6.06 12.83 -12.34
CA LEU A 23 -7.43 12.50 -11.95
C LEU A 23 -8.44 12.97 -13.00
N GLU A 24 -8.19 14.12 -13.63
CA GLU A 24 -9.04 14.71 -14.67
C GLU A 24 -9.05 13.85 -15.94
N GLN A 25 -7.88 13.38 -16.38
CA GLN A 25 -7.77 12.49 -17.54
C GLN A 25 -8.42 11.13 -17.31
N MET A 26 -8.31 10.59 -16.08
CA MET A 26 -8.99 9.34 -15.72
C MET A 26 -10.51 9.55 -15.65
N ALA A 27 -10.95 10.68 -15.11
CA ALA A 27 -12.35 11.05 -14.99
C ALA A 27 -13.03 11.19 -16.36
N GLU A 28 -12.36 11.85 -17.30
CA GLU A 28 -12.81 11.97 -18.69
C GLU A 28 -13.00 10.61 -19.35
N HIS A 29 -12.02 9.71 -19.23
CA HIS A 29 -12.11 8.35 -19.79
C HIS A 29 -13.25 7.52 -19.18
N LEU A 30 -13.46 7.66 -17.87
CA LEU A 30 -14.48 6.89 -17.14
C LEU A 30 -15.88 7.51 -17.24
N GLY A 31 -16.03 8.71 -17.82
CA GLY A 31 -17.28 9.45 -17.82
C GLY A 31 -17.76 9.80 -16.40
N ARG A 32 -16.83 10.07 -15.48
CA ARG A 32 -17.10 10.38 -14.06
C ARG A 32 -16.47 11.73 -13.68
N SER A 33 -16.79 12.25 -12.50
CA SER A 33 -16.10 13.43 -11.97
C SER A 33 -14.74 13.04 -11.36
N ALA A 34 -13.76 13.96 -11.39
CA ALA A 34 -12.46 13.75 -10.76
C ALA A 34 -12.58 13.41 -9.26
N LEU A 35 -13.52 14.06 -8.56
CA LEU A 35 -13.83 13.75 -7.17
C LEU A 35 -14.34 12.31 -6.98
N ALA A 36 -15.18 11.80 -7.88
CA ALA A 36 -15.65 10.42 -7.81
C ALA A 36 -14.50 9.42 -7.96
N VAL A 37 -13.56 9.69 -8.89
CA VAL A 37 -12.33 8.89 -9.06
C VAL A 37 -11.45 8.94 -7.81
N GLN A 38 -11.25 10.14 -7.24
CA GLN A 38 -10.46 10.31 -6.01
C GLN A 38 -11.08 9.56 -4.82
N LEU A 39 -12.39 9.68 -4.60
CA LEU A 39 -13.09 8.98 -3.53
C LEU A 39 -13.05 7.46 -3.72
N TYR A 40 -13.12 6.99 -4.97
CA TYR A 40 -12.98 5.58 -5.28
C TYR A 40 -11.59 5.05 -4.92
N MET A 41 -10.54 5.74 -5.39
CA MET A 41 -9.16 5.40 -5.08
C MET A 41 -8.92 5.36 -3.57
N HIS A 42 -9.44 6.34 -2.83
CA HIS A 42 -9.36 6.37 -1.37
C HIS A 42 -9.99 5.14 -0.73
N ARG A 43 -11.23 4.79 -1.10
CA ARG A 43 -11.96 3.62 -0.55
C ARG A 43 -11.32 2.28 -0.91
N LYS A 44 -10.64 2.23 -2.05
CA LYS A 44 -9.93 1.02 -2.53
C LYS A 44 -8.46 0.99 -2.14
N HIS A 45 -8.00 1.97 -1.35
CA HIS A 45 -6.61 2.11 -0.95
C HIS A 45 -5.64 2.12 -2.14
N ILE A 46 -6.06 2.71 -3.27
CA ILE A 46 -5.22 2.88 -4.46
C ILE A 46 -4.36 4.14 -4.24
N VAL A 47 -3.06 3.93 -4.09
CA VAL A 47 -2.11 4.99 -3.76
C VAL A 47 -1.46 5.54 -5.03
N VAL A 48 -1.52 6.86 -5.20
CA VAL A 48 -0.75 7.58 -6.22
C VAL A 48 0.72 7.67 -5.80
N GLY A 49 1.63 7.44 -6.75
CA GLY A 49 3.06 7.47 -6.53
C GLY A 49 3.61 6.17 -5.93
N GLN A 50 2.86 5.06 -5.97
CA GLN A 50 3.43 3.76 -5.62
C GLN A 50 4.53 3.40 -6.65
N THR A 51 5.78 3.54 -6.24
CA THR A 51 6.95 3.20 -7.07
C THR A 51 7.37 1.76 -6.90
N VAL A 52 6.97 1.14 -5.78
CA VAL A 52 7.41 -0.20 -5.42
C VAL A 52 6.44 -1.24 -5.97
N LYS A 53 6.93 -2.10 -6.87
CA LYS A 53 6.15 -3.23 -7.41
C LYS A 53 5.59 -4.13 -6.30
N ARG A 54 6.37 -4.35 -5.24
CA ARG A 54 6.03 -5.27 -4.14
C ARG A 54 6.36 -4.65 -2.78
N ASN A 55 5.34 -4.40 -1.97
CA ASN A 55 5.47 -3.64 -0.73
C ASN A 55 5.78 -4.56 0.47
N MET A 56 7.07 -4.70 0.79
CA MET A 56 7.55 -5.57 1.87
C MET A 56 6.98 -5.20 3.26
N VAL A 57 6.67 -3.92 3.50
CA VAL A 57 6.07 -3.47 4.77
C VAL A 57 4.67 -4.03 4.92
N GLN A 58 3.86 -3.98 3.87
CA GLN A 58 2.52 -4.56 3.88
C GLN A 58 2.55 -6.07 4.06
N GLU A 59 3.53 -6.76 3.48
CA GLU A 59 3.69 -8.21 3.64
C GLU A 59 3.95 -8.60 5.09
N ILE A 60 4.93 -7.99 5.75
CA ILE A 60 5.24 -8.32 7.14
C ILE A 60 4.08 -7.92 8.08
N LEU A 61 3.44 -6.77 7.83
CA LEU A 61 2.33 -6.34 8.67
C LEU A 61 1.14 -7.31 8.57
N ARG A 62 0.88 -7.89 7.41
CA ARG A 62 -0.18 -8.88 7.22
C ARG A 62 0.05 -10.19 7.97
N LEU A 63 1.29 -10.51 8.34
CA LEU A 63 1.59 -11.65 9.22
C LEU A 63 1.08 -11.42 10.64
N LYS A 64 1.09 -10.17 11.10
CA LYS A 64 0.71 -9.80 12.48
C LYS A 64 -0.72 -9.27 12.58
N PHE A 65 -1.16 -8.52 11.58
CA PHE A 65 -2.43 -7.80 11.58
C PHE A 65 -3.34 -8.32 10.48
N ARG A 66 -4.59 -8.61 10.84
CA ARG A 66 -5.66 -8.82 9.87
C ARG A 66 -5.96 -7.55 9.05
N HIS A 67 -5.82 -6.39 9.69
CA HIS A 67 -6.08 -5.06 9.14
C HIS A 67 -4.91 -4.10 9.46
N PRO A 68 -3.78 -4.19 8.72
CA PRO A 68 -2.63 -3.29 8.89
C PRO A 68 -2.99 -1.80 8.82
N GLU A 69 -4.03 -1.44 8.06
CA GLU A 69 -4.56 -0.09 7.90
C GLU A 69 -5.05 0.55 9.20
N ASN A 70 -5.39 -0.24 10.22
CA ASN A 70 -5.83 0.26 11.52
C ASN A 70 -4.65 0.60 12.45
N PHE A 71 -3.42 0.22 12.08
CA PHE A 71 -2.25 0.55 12.87
C PHE A 71 -1.98 2.05 12.79
N MET A 72 -2.15 2.72 13.93
CA MET A 72 -1.90 4.14 14.06
C MET A 72 -0.55 4.35 14.77
N PRO A 73 0.53 4.64 14.03
CA PRO A 73 1.85 4.83 14.62
C PRO A 73 1.87 6.01 15.60
N ASN A 74 2.55 5.82 16.73
CA ASN A 74 2.71 6.84 17.77
C ASN A 74 4.19 7.26 17.93
N ARG A 75 4.45 8.21 18.84
CA ARG A 75 5.81 8.73 19.05
C ARG A 75 6.80 7.64 19.50
N ALA A 76 6.37 6.70 20.34
CA ALA A 76 7.22 5.62 20.81
C ALA A 76 7.64 4.69 19.67
N PHE A 77 6.68 4.33 18.80
CA PHE A 77 6.95 3.55 17.58
C PHE A 77 8.04 4.19 16.71
N TYR A 78 7.90 5.48 16.41
CA TYR A 78 8.88 6.19 15.56
C TYR A 78 10.29 6.19 16.18
N GLN A 79 10.38 6.37 17.51
CA GLN A 79 11.64 6.37 18.23
C GLN A 79 12.29 5.00 18.28
N GLU A 80 11.51 3.94 18.53
CA GLU A 80 12.01 2.58 18.68
C GLU A 80 12.44 1.98 17.33
N VAL A 81 11.70 2.28 16.25
CA VAL A 81 12.04 1.84 14.90
C VAL A 81 13.11 2.72 14.26
N GLY A 82 13.28 3.97 14.74
CA GLY A 82 14.24 4.91 14.19
C GLY A 82 13.80 5.55 12.86
N ILE A 83 12.49 5.68 12.64
CA ILE A 83 11.91 6.30 11.42
C ILE A 83 11.03 7.49 11.79
N ASN A 84 10.99 8.49 10.92
CA ASN A 84 10.06 9.62 11.09
C ASN A 84 8.67 9.30 10.49
N GLN A 85 7.69 10.14 10.84
CA GLN A 85 6.29 9.98 10.39
C GLN A 85 6.13 9.96 8.88
N MET A 86 6.83 10.83 8.15
CA MET A 86 6.75 10.88 6.69
C MET A 86 7.32 9.60 6.07
N ARG A 87 8.46 9.13 6.60
CA ARG A 87 9.15 7.93 6.13
C ARG A 87 8.29 6.69 6.32
N TRP A 88 7.61 6.56 7.46
CA TRP A 88 6.64 5.50 7.70
C TRP A 88 5.56 5.45 6.62
N TRP A 89 4.92 6.57 6.31
CA TRP A 89 3.85 6.58 5.31
C TRP A 89 4.37 6.34 3.89
N ASP A 90 5.58 6.81 3.56
CA ASP A 90 6.22 6.52 2.29
C ASP A 90 6.44 5.01 2.08
N ILE A 91 6.92 4.29 3.09
CA ILE A 91 7.18 2.84 2.98
C ILE A 91 5.89 2.02 3.17
N PHE A 92 4.99 2.44 4.07
CA PHE A 92 3.71 1.77 4.32
C PHE A 92 2.84 1.73 3.07
N TYR A 93 2.79 2.83 2.31
CA TYR A 93 2.04 2.91 1.06
C TYR A 93 2.85 2.51 -0.18
N GLY A 94 4.11 2.10 -0.03
CA GLY A 94 4.94 1.65 -1.15
C GLY A 94 5.32 2.78 -2.11
N ARG A 95 5.37 4.02 -1.63
CA ARG A 95 5.89 5.18 -2.39
C ARG A 95 7.40 5.17 -2.47
N LYS A 96 8.06 4.57 -1.47
CA LYS A 96 9.52 4.34 -1.44
C LYS A 96 9.81 2.92 -0.96
N ASN A 97 10.94 2.38 -1.40
CA ASN A 97 11.46 1.12 -0.88
C ASN A 97 11.85 1.28 0.60
N ILE A 98 11.56 0.26 1.39
CA ILE A 98 12.15 0.07 2.72
C ILE A 98 13.59 -0.41 2.57
N ASN A 99 14.48 0.05 3.45
CA ASN A 99 15.87 -0.44 3.51
C ASN A 99 16.00 -1.62 4.50
N GLN A 100 17.17 -2.25 4.54
CA GLN A 100 17.40 -3.43 5.39
C GLN A 100 17.30 -3.11 6.89
N GLU A 101 17.86 -1.98 7.34
CA GLU A 101 17.84 -1.58 8.75
C GLU A 101 16.41 -1.30 9.24
N GLU A 102 15.63 -0.55 8.45
CA GLU A 102 14.21 -0.29 8.68
C GLU A 102 13.41 -1.59 8.72
N TYR A 103 13.70 -2.54 7.82
CA TYR A 103 13.00 -3.81 7.76
C TYR A 103 13.25 -4.65 9.01
N ILE A 104 14.50 -4.73 9.47
CA ILE A 104 14.87 -5.43 10.71
C ILE A 104 14.23 -4.73 11.92
N ALA A 105 14.27 -3.40 11.99
CA ALA A 105 13.70 -2.63 13.09
C ALA A 105 12.18 -2.80 13.19
N LEU A 106 11.46 -2.74 12.06
CA LEU A 106 10.02 -3.01 12.01
C LEU A 106 9.70 -4.46 12.41
N SER A 107 10.44 -5.44 11.88
CA SER A 107 10.21 -6.85 12.21
C SER A 107 10.38 -7.09 13.70
N LYS A 108 11.43 -6.51 14.30
CA LYS A 108 11.66 -6.56 15.75
C LYS A 108 10.53 -5.89 16.54
N TYR A 109 10.11 -4.68 16.15
CA TYR A 109 9.04 -3.95 16.82
C TYR A 109 7.71 -4.74 16.84
N PHE A 110 7.35 -5.37 15.71
CA PHE A 110 6.12 -6.16 15.61
C PHE A 110 6.24 -7.59 16.17
N GLY A 111 7.43 -7.97 16.64
CA GLY A 111 7.72 -9.32 17.13
C GLY A 111 7.53 -10.37 16.04
N ILE A 112 7.99 -10.07 14.82
CA ILE A 112 8.03 -10.97 13.68
C ILE A 112 9.48 -11.42 13.52
N THR A 113 9.71 -12.73 13.53
CA THR A 113 11.05 -13.26 13.30
C THR A 113 11.45 -13.09 11.83
N LEU A 114 12.75 -12.92 11.57
CA LEU A 114 13.23 -12.85 10.19
C LEU A 114 12.93 -14.15 9.42
N GLU A 115 12.88 -15.29 10.10
CA GLU A 115 12.50 -16.57 9.52
C GLU A 115 11.04 -16.59 9.07
N GLU A 116 10.10 -16.16 9.91
CA GLU A 116 8.68 -16.04 9.53
C GLU A 116 8.49 -15.07 8.36
N ALA A 117 9.17 -13.93 8.40
CA ALA A 117 9.11 -12.93 7.35
C ALA A 117 9.69 -13.45 6.02
N PHE A 118 10.78 -14.22 6.08
CA PHE A 118 11.40 -14.84 4.92
C PHE A 118 10.58 -16.02 4.35
N ALA A 119 10.04 -16.87 5.22
CA ALA A 119 9.20 -18.00 4.83
C ALA A 119 7.91 -17.53 4.14
N ALA A 120 7.24 -16.53 4.73
CA ALA A 120 6.07 -15.90 4.10
C ALA A 120 6.41 -15.31 2.73
N ARG A 121 7.60 -14.70 2.60
CA ARG A 121 8.07 -14.16 1.33
C ARG A 121 8.32 -15.26 0.29
N GLN A 122 8.93 -16.39 0.69
CA GLN A 122 9.15 -17.52 -0.21
C GLN A 122 7.83 -18.09 -0.74
N LEU A 123 6.84 -18.34 0.13
CA LEU A 123 5.53 -18.85 -0.26
C LEU A 123 4.86 -17.96 -1.32
N CYS A 124 4.87 -16.64 -1.10
CA CYS A 124 4.32 -15.68 -2.06
C CYS A 124 5.12 -15.57 -3.39
N ILE A 125 6.36 -16.08 -3.48
CA ILE A 125 7.09 -16.14 -4.77
C ILE A 125 6.62 -17.32 -5.62
N PHE A 126 6.22 -18.42 -4.98
CA PHE A 126 5.76 -19.61 -5.69
C PHE A 126 4.31 -19.50 -6.18
N GLU A 127 3.50 -18.64 -5.57
CA GLU A 127 2.12 -18.35 -6.01
C GLU A 127 2.03 -17.36 -7.18
N GLU A 128 3.12 -16.65 -7.52
CA GLU A 128 3.17 -15.64 -8.60
C GLU A 128 3.59 -16.23 -9.98
N GLN A 129 3.57 -17.56 -10.16
CA GLN A 129 3.83 -18.23 -11.46
C GLN A 129 2.57 -18.47 -12.29
#